data_AF-A0A960RLY6-F1
#
_entry.id   AF-A0A960RLY6-F1
#
_cell.length_a   1.000
_cell.length_b   1.000
_cell.length_c   1.000
_cell.angle_alpha   90.00
_cell.angle_beta   90.00
_cell.angle_gamma   90.00
#
_symmetry.space_group_name_H-M   'P 1'
#
loop_
_entity.id
_entity.type
_entity.pdbx_description
1 polymer ?
#
loop_
_entity_poly.entity_id
_entity_poly.type
_entity_poly.pdbx_seq_one_letter_code
_entity_poly.pdbx_strand_id
1 'polypeptide(L)'
;IAIFMMLIGSMSFAMHFRVIKEKDYHTLWKSGQHRLLYILAIGGGCLAIILNYWNKFEGKAIHSFFEWISALTTCGFNAADLSLFSPMVKLFLIMGMFVGGATGSTAGGLKIRRLMHLVSGVILRLFAFTSKHEKHTAKDPTASRTEPPGVELPHSEKSERLFTAGVLFSLWTSTLFLGWFLILKWVPKGQALDALFDLTSAMSNVGLSSGIVHPDIPTSGKWIFMTLMWLGRLEIIPALVLLLTIPLSLNRRATP
;
A
#
# COMPACT_ATOMS: atom_id res chain seq x y z
N ILE A 1 -5.47 -20.55 -10.84
CA ILE A 1 -4.68 -19.93 -11.94
C ILE A 1 -4.54 -18.42 -11.73
N ALA A 2 -5.64 -17.65 -11.67
CA ALA A 2 -5.59 -16.20 -11.49
C ALA A 2 -4.76 -15.74 -10.27
N ILE A 3 -4.89 -16.37 -9.10
CA ILE A 3 -4.08 -16.06 -7.90
C ILE A 3 -2.57 -16.08 -8.17
N PHE A 4 -2.10 -17.10 -8.91
CA PHE A 4 -0.69 -17.22 -9.25
C PHE A 4 -0.22 -16.08 -10.15
N MET A 5 -1.00 -15.73 -11.18
CA MET A 5 -0.70 -14.61 -12.06
C MET A 5 -0.71 -13.26 -11.34
N MET A 6 -1.67 -13.06 -10.42
CA MET A 6 -1.76 -11.86 -9.57
C MET A 6 -0.49 -11.69 -8.71
N LEU A 7 -0.02 -12.77 -8.08
CA LEU A 7 1.18 -12.74 -7.27
C LEU A 7 2.43 -12.43 -8.09
N ILE A 8 2.61 -13.08 -9.25
CA ILE A 8 3.73 -12.79 -10.16
C ILE A 8 3.70 -11.33 -10.62
N GLY A 9 2.54 -10.82 -11.05
CA GLY A 9 2.39 -9.42 -11.46
C GLY A 9 2.73 -8.41 -10.35
N SER A 10 2.47 -8.77 -9.10
CA SER A 10 2.79 -7.93 -7.94
C SER A 10 4.27 -7.92 -7.53
N MET A 11 5.07 -8.86 -8.05
CA MET A 11 6.51 -8.90 -7.84
C MET A 11 7.23 -7.85 -8.70
N SER A 12 8.37 -7.35 -8.22
CA SER A 12 9.12 -6.35 -8.97
C SER A 12 9.71 -6.90 -10.27
N PHE A 13 9.74 -6.10 -11.34
CA PHE A 13 10.37 -6.50 -12.61
C PHE A 13 11.86 -6.85 -12.44
N ALA A 14 12.55 -6.15 -11.55
CA ALA A 14 13.95 -6.47 -11.20
C ALA A 14 14.12 -7.89 -10.65
N MET A 15 13.12 -8.42 -9.93
CA MET A 15 13.15 -9.81 -9.48
C MET A 15 12.90 -10.81 -10.60
N HIS A 16 11.97 -10.51 -11.50
CA HIS A 16 11.75 -11.34 -12.68
C HIS A 16 13.04 -11.44 -13.50
N PHE A 17 13.72 -10.32 -13.71
CA PHE A 17 15.01 -10.30 -14.41
C PHE A 17 16.06 -11.19 -13.74
N ARG A 18 16.24 -11.09 -12.41
CA ARG A 18 17.21 -11.94 -11.68
C ARG A 18 16.86 -13.42 -11.72
N VAL A 19 15.59 -13.77 -11.54
CA VAL A 19 15.17 -15.17 -11.54
C VAL A 19 15.29 -15.78 -12.94
N ILE A 20 14.87 -15.08 -13.98
CA ILE A 20 14.84 -15.62 -15.35
C ILE A 20 16.22 -15.59 -16.00
N LYS A 21 16.93 -14.45 -15.89
CA LYS A 21 18.22 -14.26 -16.59
C LYS A 21 19.41 -14.72 -15.76
N GLU A 22 19.46 -14.37 -14.48
CA GLU A 22 20.59 -14.71 -13.61
C GLU A 22 20.42 -16.10 -12.96
N LYS A 23 19.25 -16.72 -13.09
CA LYS A 23 18.89 -18.02 -12.50
C LYS A 23 19.09 -18.07 -10.97
N ASP A 24 19.08 -16.91 -10.32
CA ASP A 24 19.22 -16.80 -8.87
C ASP A 24 17.84 -16.86 -8.18
N TYR A 25 17.37 -18.08 -7.96
CA TYR A 25 16.12 -18.33 -7.25
C TYR A 25 16.21 -17.99 -5.75
N HIS A 26 17.40 -17.99 -5.16
CA HIS A 26 17.57 -17.69 -3.73
C HIS A 26 17.22 -16.23 -3.40
N THR A 27 17.38 -15.33 -4.37
CA THR A 27 17.01 -13.92 -4.19
C THR A 27 15.51 -13.74 -3.89
N LEU A 28 14.63 -14.66 -4.31
CA LEU A 28 13.20 -14.59 -3.97
C LEU A 28 12.97 -14.48 -2.46
N TRP A 29 13.71 -15.24 -1.66
CA TRP A 29 13.54 -15.31 -0.21
C TRP A 29 14.50 -14.38 0.55
N LYS A 30 15.65 -14.03 -0.02
CA LYS A 30 16.57 -13.03 0.55
C LYS A 30 16.01 -11.61 0.46
N SER A 31 15.21 -11.31 -0.56
CA SER A 31 14.63 -9.98 -0.72
C SER A 31 13.53 -9.71 0.30
N GLY A 32 13.80 -8.81 1.26
CA GLY A 32 12.87 -8.49 2.35
C GLY A 32 11.46 -8.08 1.87
N GLN A 33 11.35 -7.31 0.78
CA GLN A 33 10.05 -6.88 0.25
C GLN A 33 9.22 -8.04 -0.34
N HIS A 34 9.87 -9.01 -1.00
CA HIS A 34 9.16 -10.14 -1.61
C HIS A 34 8.79 -11.16 -0.54
N ARG A 35 9.69 -11.40 0.42
CA ARG A 35 9.37 -12.21 1.61
C ARG A 35 8.15 -11.66 2.34
N LEU A 36 8.09 -10.34 2.58
CA LEU A 36 6.94 -9.72 3.22
C LEU A 36 5.67 -9.83 2.34
N LEU A 37 5.78 -9.66 1.02
CA LEU A 37 4.66 -9.88 0.09
C LEU A 37 4.07 -11.28 0.23
N TYR A 38 4.89 -12.34 0.25
CA TYR A 38 4.41 -13.71 0.36
C TYR A 38 3.80 -14.01 1.75
N ILE A 39 4.40 -13.48 2.81
CA ILE A 39 3.85 -13.58 4.16
C ILE A 39 2.48 -12.91 4.25
N LEU A 40 2.34 -11.69 3.70
CA LEU A 40 1.06 -10.98 3.68
C LEU A 40 0.03 -11.68 2.78
N ALA A 41 0.44 -12.20 1.63
CA ALA A 41 -0.44 -12.93 0.72
C ALA A 41 -1.02 -14.18 1.39
N ILE A 42 -0.18 -15.04 1.95
CA ILE A 42 -0.61 -16.31 2.55
C ILE A 42 -1.26 -16.04 3.91
N GLY A 43 -0.57 -15.34 4.81
CA GLY A 43 -1.04 -15.08 6.17
C GLY A 43 -2.30 -14.23 6.19
N GLY A 44 -2.36 -13.19 5.36
CA GLY A 44 -3.56 -12.37 5.22
C GLY A 44 -4.70 -13.12 4.53
N GLY A 45 -4.41 -14.00 3.56
CA GLY A 45 -5.44 -14.81 2.91
C GLY A 45 -6.06 -15.82 3.88
N CYS A 46 -5.24 -16.47 4.71
CA CYS A 46 -5.73 -17.32 5.81
C CYS A 46 -6.58 -16.51 6.81
N LEU A 47 -6.14 -15.31 7.17
CA LEU A 47 -6.92 -14.44 8.07
C LEU A 47 -8.25 -14.00 7.43
N ALA A 48 -8.29 -13.69 6.14
CA ALA A 48 -9.52 -13.36 5.43
C ALA A 48 -10.52 -14.52 5.46
N ILE A 49 -10.05 -15.77 5.31
CA ILE A 49 -10.90 -16.96 5.47
C ILE A 49 -11.47 -17.04 6.88
N ILE A 50 -10.63 -16.86 7.92
CA ILE A 50 -11.05 -16.93 9.33
C ILE A 50 -12.10 -15.84 9.64
N LEU A 51 -11.85 -14.60 9.21
CA LEU A 51 -12.78 -13.49 9.40
C LEU A 51 -14.11 -13.75 8.71
N ASN A 52 -14.09 -14.30 7.50
CA ASN A 52 -15.30 -14.64 6.77
C ASN A 52 -16.11 -15.74 7.49
N TYR A 53 -15.44 -16.78 7.99
CA TYR A 53 -16.06 -17.85 8.77
C TYR A 53 -16.72 -17.32 10.06
N TRP A 54 -16.02 -16.44 10.80
CA TRP A 54 -16.57 -15.80 12.01
C TRP A 54 -17.80 -14.93 11.74
N ASN A 55 -17.87 -14.31 10.56
CA ASN A 55 -19.00 -13.48 10.16
C ASN A 55 -20.13 -14.25 9.48
N LYS A 56 -20.09 -15.59 9.49
CA LYS A 56 -21.13 -16.50 8.94
C LYS A 56 -21.52 -16.19 7.49
N PHE A 57 -20.57 -15.75 6.68
CA PHE A 57 -20.81 -15.56 5.26
C PHE A 57 -20.90 -16.92 4.56
N GLU A 58 -21.95 -17.15 3.77
CA GLU A 58 -22.23 -18.46 3.14
C GLU A 58 -21.37 -18.76 1.89
N GLY A 59 -20.41 -17.88 1.57
CA GLY A 59 -19.50 -18.06 0.44
C GLY A 59 -18.43 -19.14 0.68
N LYS A 60 -17.92 -19.72 -0.41
CA LYS A 60 -16.75 -20.61 -0.34
C LYS A 60 -15.55 -19.85 0.24
N ALA A 61 -14.83 -20.47 1.17
CA ALA A 61 -13.63 -19.91 1.80
C ALA A 61 -12.59 -19.38 0.78
N ILE A 62 -12.49 -20.04 -0.39
CA ILE A 62 -11.58 -19.62 -1.45
C ILE A 62 -11.88 -18.23 -2.01
N HIS A 63 -13.13 -17.75 -1.94
CA HIS A 63 -13.49 -16.39 -2.38
C HIS A 63 -12.82 -15.34 -1.48
N SER A 64 -12.86 -15.52 -0.16
CA SER A 64 -12.19 -14.59 0.78
C SER A 64 -10.68 -14.53 0.58
N PHE A 65 -10.07 -15.69 0.31
CA PHE A 65 -8.66 -15.76 -0.04
C PHE A 65 -8.39 -15.05 -1.38
N PHE A 66 -9.24 -15.27 -2.38
CA PHE A 66 -9.13 -14.65 -3.69
C PHE A 66 -9.25 -13.12 -3.62
N GLU A 67 -10.24 -12.60 -2.90
CA GLU A 67 -10.45 -11.16 -2.70
C GLU A 67 -9.27 -10.53 -1.96
N TRP A 68 -8.72 -11.21 -0.95
CA TRP A 68 -7.53 -10.72 -0.27
C TRP A 68 -6.34 -10.60 -1.21
N ILE A 69 -6.06 -11.63 -2.02
CA ILE A 69 -4.96 -11.57 -2.99
C ILE A 69 -5.23 -10.45 -3.99
N SER A 70 -6.44 -10.36 -4.55
CA SER A 70 -6.83 -9.33 -5.51
C SER A 70 -6.66 -7.91 -4.96
N ALA A 71 -7.07 -7.69 -3.71
CA ALA A 71 -6.89 -6.43 -2.99
C ALA A 71 -5.41 -6.10 -2.74
N LEU A 72 -4.64 -7.06 -2.22
CA LEU A 72 -3.21 -6.88 -1.92
C LEU A 72 -2.37 -6.64 -3.19
N THR A 73 -2.62 -7.38 -4.26
CA THR A 73 -1.90 -7.25 -5.53
C THR A 73 -2.47 -6.15 -6.43
N THR A 74 -3.53 -5.47 -5.99
CA THR A 74 -4.25 -4.40 -6.72
C THR A 74 -4.71 -4.84 -8.11
N CYS A 75 -5.24 -6.06 -8.24
CA CYS A 75 -5.67 -6.62 -9.52
C CYS A 75 -7.14 -6.37 -9.85
N GLY A 76 -7.98 -6.14 -8.83
CA GLY A 76 -9.38 -5.76 -9.04
C GLY A 76 -10.29 -6.89 -9.53
N PHE A 77 -9.81 -8.13 -9.58
CA PHE A 77 -10.66 -9.26 -9.86
C PHE A 77 -11.54 -9.57 -8.67
N ASN A 78 -12.82 -9.77 -8.94
CA ASN A 78 -13.79 -10.12 -7.92
C ASN A 78 -14.41 -11.49 -8.23
N ALA A 79 -14.44 -12.37 -7.24
CA ALA A 79 -15.02 -13.70 -7.28
C ALA A 79 -16.32 -13.82 -6.46
N ALA A 80 -16.68 -12.83 -5.64
CA ALA A 80 -17.91 -12.81 -4.83
C ALA A 80 -18.45 -11.38 -4.65
N ASP A 81 -19.76 -11.20 -4.46
CA ASP A 81 -20.27 -9.84 -4.29
C ASP A 81 -19.73 -9.17 -3.00
N LEU A 82 -18.87 -8.17 -3.17
CA LEU A 82 -18.21 -7.45 -2.08
C LEU A 82 -19.18 -6.58 -1.28
N SER A 83 -20.34 -6.24 -1.83
CA SER A 83 -21.37 -5.49 -1.11
C SER A 83 -21.88 -6.28 0.11
N LEU A 84 -21.95 -7.61 -0.01
CA LEU A 84 -22.43 -8.54 1.01
C LEU A 84 -21.39 -8.88 2.09
N PHE A 85 -20.13 -8.45 1.91
CA PHE A 85 -19.08 -8.75 2.87
C PHE A 85 -19.30 -7.96 4.17
N SER A 86 -19.03 -8.62 5.31
CA SER A 86 -19.06 -7.98 6.62
C SER A 86 -18.11 -6.76 6.67
N PRO A 87 -18.46 -5.68 7.40
CA PRO A 87 -17.62 -4.51 7.59
C PRO A 87 -16.19 -4.85 8.01
N MET A 88 -16.01 -5.90 8.83
CA MET A 88 -14.69 -6.33 9.30
C MET A 88 -13.81 -6.87 8.16
N VAL A 89 -14.40 -7.62 7.22
CA VAL A 89 -13.66 -8.14 6.05
C VAL A 89 -13.36 -7.01 5.07
N LYS A 90 -14.30 -6.09 4.84
CA LYS A 90 -14.07 -4.90 4.01
C LYS A 90 -12.93 -4.03 4.56
N LEU A 91 -12.88 -3.80 5.88
CA LEU A 91 -11.76 -3.10 6.53
C LEU A 91 -10.44 -3.84 6.37
N PHE A 92 -10.46 -5.17 6.47
CA PHE A 92 -9.28 -5.98 6.22
C PHE A 92 -8.78 -5.84 4.77
N LEU A 93 -9.67 -5.94 3.78
CA LEU A 93 -9.34 -5.74 2.37
C LEU A 93 -8.81 -4.32 2.09
N ILE A 94 -9.37 -3.28 2.73
CA ILE A 94 -8.84 -1.90 2.69
C ILE A 94 -7.36 -1.88 3.09
N MET A 95 -6.97 -2.58 4.15
CA MET A 95 -5.56 -2.66 4.55
C MET A 95 -4.70 -3.32 3.47
N GLY A 96 -5.20 -4.37 2.81
CA GLY A 96 -4.52 -4.99 1.67
C GLY A 96 -4.30 -4.01 0.51
N MET A 97 -5.36 -3.32 0.11
CA MET A 97 -5.32 -2.29 -0.96
C MET A 97 -4.39 -1.13 -0.61
N PHE A 98 -4.37 -0.70 0.66
CA PHE A 98 -3.47 0.35 1.14
C PHE A 98 -2.00 -0.03 0.96
N VAL A 99 -1.62 -1.26 1.33
CA VAL A 99 -0.23 -1.72 1.28
C VAL A 99 0.24 -1.95 -0.15
N GLY A 100 -0.57 -2.64 -0.96
CA GLY A 100 -0.26 -2.96 -2.35
C GLY A 100 0.91 -3.95 -2.53
N GLY A 101 1.55 -3.90 -3.69
CA GLY A 101 2.60 -4.84 -4.09
C GLY A 101 4.04 -4.36 -3.87
N ALA A 102 4.99 -5.06 -4.49
CA ALA A 102 6.41 -4.69 -4.42
C ALA A 102 6.73 -3.39 -5.19
N THR A 103 7.82 -2.70 -4.82
CA THR A 103 8.26 -1.54 -5.59
C THR A 103 8.81 -1.97 -6.95
N GLY A 104 8.42 -1.28 -8.03
CA GLY A 104 8.79 -1.64 -9.40
C GLY A 104 8.00 -2.81 -9.97
N SER A 105 6.78 -3.04 -9.47
CA SER A 105 5.79 -3.96 -10.06
C SER A 105 4.65 -3.19 -10.73
N THR A 106 3.64 -3.89 -11.25
CA THR A 106 2.43 -3.29 -11.84
C THR A 106 1.39 -2.87 -10.80
N ALA A 107 1.55 -3.33 -9.55
CA ALA A 107 0.61 -3.08 -8.47
C ALA A 107 0.62 -1.61 -8.03
N GLY A 108 -0.46 -1.09 -7.47
CA GLY A 108 -0.57 0.24 -6.88
C GLY A 108 -0.30 0.27 -5.37
N GLY A 109 -0.98 1.18 -4.68
CA GLY A 109 -0.89 1.37 -3.23
C GLY A 109 0.40 2.03 -2.74
N LEU A 110 0.61 2.05 -1.42
CA LEU A 110 1.77 2.69 -0.80
C LEU A 110 3.11 1.99 -1.11
N LYS A 111 3.05 0.73 -1.53
CA LYS A 111 4.15 -0.21 -1.80
C LYS A 111 4.77 -0.80 -0.53
N ILE A 112 5.00 -2.11 -0.57
CA ILE A 112 5.54 -2.90 0.55
C ILE A 112 6.89 -2.38 1.06
N ARG A 113 7.78 -1.94 0.17
CA ARG A 113 9.09 -1.41 0.58
C ARG A 113 8.96 -0.18 1.48
N ARG A 114 8.02 0.72 1.19
CA ARG A 114 7.81 1.93 1.99
C ARG A 114 7.22 1.58 3.35
N LEU A 115 6.30 0.61 3.39
CA LEU A 115 5.77 0.07 4.63
C LEU A 115 6.88 -0.52 5.51
N MET A 116 7.82 -1.29 4.93
CA MET A 116 8.96 -1.83 5.68
C MET A 116 9.79 -0.73 6.33
N HIS A 117 10.10 0.33 5.59
CA HIS A 117 10.83 1.47 6.14
C HIS A 117 10.07 2.12 7.30
N LEU A 118 8.77 2.39 7.13
CA LEU A 118 7.94 2.96 8.20
C LEU A 118 7.93 2.10 9.46
N VAL A 119 7.67 0.80 9.32
CA VAL A 119 7.63 -0.15 10.44
C VAL A 119 8.99 -0.23 11.14
N SER A 120 10.09 -0.35 10.40
CA SER A 120 11.43 -0.33 10.97
C SER A 120 11.74 0.98 11.70
N GLY A 121 11.30 2.13 11.16
CA GLY A 121 11.47 3.42 11.80
C GLY A 121 10.68 3.57 13.11
N VAL A 122 9.45 3.08 13.15
CA VAL A 122 8.62 3.06 14.37
C VAL A 122 9.24 2.15 15.42
N ILE A 123 9.61 0.92 15.05
CA ILE A 123 10.23 -0.05 15.95
C ILE A 123 11.52 0.51 16.55
N LEU A 124 12.40 1.10 15.74
CA LEU A 124 13.64 1.72 16.21
C LEU A 124 13.37 2.85 17.21
N ARG A 125 12.37 3.71 16.94
CA ARG A 125 11.99 4.80 17.86
C ARG A 125 11.41 4.26 19.16
N LEU A 126 10.54 3.26 19.10
CA LEU A 126 9.96 2.64 20.29
C LEU A 126 11.03 2.00 21.18
N PHE A 127 11.97 1.25 20.60
CA PHE A 127 13.10 0.69 21.35
C PHE A 127 14.05 1.76 21.89
N ALA A 128 14.23 2.87 21.17
CA ALA A 128 15.00 4.01 21.69
C ALA A 128 14.28 4.67 22.88
N PHE A 129 12.96 4.77 22.87
CA PHE A 129 12.17 5.29 24.00
C PHE A 129 12.24 4.38 25.23
N THR A 130 12.16 3.06 25.05
CA THR A 130 12.27 2.11 26.17
C THR A 130 13.70 2.00 26.70
N SER A 131 14.71 2.08 25.83
CA SER A 131 16.13 2.04 26.22
C SER A 131 16.64 3.37 26.82
N LYS A 132 15.96 4.50 26.59
CA LYS A 132 16.29 5.79 27.23
C LYS A 132 16.04 5.80 28.75
N HIS A 133 15.40 4.76 29.29
CA HIS A 133 15.27 4.59 30.74
C HIS A 133 16.51 3.94 31.40
N GLU A 134 17.55 3.57 30.63
CA GLU A 134 18.73 2.86 31.15
C GLU A 134 20.07 3.49 30.75
N LYS A 135 20.17 4.81 30.52
CA LYS A 135 21.48 5.47 30.34
C LYS A 135 21.57 6.87 30.94
N HIS A 136 21.39 6.96 32.26
CA HIS A 136 22.32 7.73 33.07
C HIS A 136 23.30 6.72 33.68
N THR A 137 24.45 6.55 33.03
CA THR A 137 25.76 6.15 33.57
C THR A 137 26.50 5.23 32.60
N ALA A 138 27.68 5.72 32.21
CA ALA A 138 28.83 4.97 31.71
C ALA A 138 28.84 4.40 30.28
N LYS A 139 29.75 5.02 29.52
CA LYS A 139 30.65 4.49 28.49
C LYS A 139 30.05 4.07 27.14
N ASP A 140 30.53 4.80 26.14
CA ASP A 140 30.78 4.36 24.78
C ASP A 140 31.46 2.97 24.77
N PRO A 141 30.90 2.00 24.02
CA PRO A 141 31.78 1.30 23.10
C PRO A 141 31.08 0.97 21.77
N THR A 142 31.58 1.59 20.71
CA THR A 142 31.79 0.94 19.41
C THR A 142 32.40 -0.45 19.59
N ALA A 143 31.61 -1.52 19.53
CA ALA A 143 32.06 -2.86 19.13
C ALA A 143 30.88 -3.84 19.00
N SER A 144 30.72 -4.39 17.80
CA SER A 144 30.14 -5.71 17.50
C SER A 144 28.64 -5.94 17.72
N ARG A 145 27.87 -5.92 16.62
CA ARG A 145 27.02 -7.07 16.20
C ARG A 145 26.42 -6.87 14.80
N THR A 146 27.14 -7.42 13.82
CA THR A 146 26.64 -8.25 12.71
C THR A 146 25.38 -7.79 11.95
N GLU A 147 25.56 -6.99 10.89
CA GLU A 147 24.70 -6.97 9.70
C GLU A 147 25.50 -7.50 8.47
N PRO A 148 24.89 -8.25 7.53
CA PRO A 148 25.59 -8.93 6.44
C PRO A 148 26.09 -7.96 5.33
N PRO A 149 27.11 -8.35 4.54
CA PRO A 149 27.86 -7.44 3.70
C PRO A 149 27.08 -7.08 2.42
N GLY A 150 26.88 -5.77 2.20
CA GLY A 150 26.26 -5.26 0.99
C GLY A 150 25.74 -3.84 1.15
N VAL A 151 26.67 -2.88 1.21
CA VAL A 151 26.45 -1.43 1.28
C VAL A 151 25.74 -0.98 2.56
N GLU A 152 26.52 -0.79 3.63
CA GLU A 152 26.09 0.09 4.73
C GLU A 152 25.91 1.49 4.16
N LEU A 153 24.66 1.83 3.84
CA LEU A 153 24.31 3.18 3.45
C LEU A 153 24.65 4.11 4.63
N PRO A 154 25.26 5.28 4.40
CA PRO A 154 25.54 6.24 5.45
C PRO A 154 24.30 6.48 6.31
N HIS A 155 24.46 6.68 7.63
CA HIS A 155 23.33 6.90 8.56
C HIS A 155 22.34 7.98 8.08
N SER A 156 22.81 8.97 7.30
CA SER A 156 22.00 9.98 6.64
C SER A 156 20.99 9.39 5.65
N GLU A 157 21.39 8.45 4.80
CA GLU A 157 20.55 7.90 3.72
C GLU A 157 19.43 7.00 4.27
N LYS A 158 19.69 6.24 5.34
CA LYS A 158 18.63 5.48 6.05
C LYS A 158 17.58 6.45 6.62
N SER A 159 18.01 7.56 7.22
CA SER A 159 17.09 8.56 7.79
C SER A 159 16.26 9.29 6.73
N GLU A 160 16.85 9.57 5.56
CA GLU A 160 16.17 10.21 4.43
C GLU A 160 15.10 9.31 3.82
N ARG A 161 15.39 8.01 3.66
CA ARG A 161 14.41 7.02 3.19
C ARG A 161 13.24 6.86 4.17
N LEU A 162 13.51 6.88 5.47
CA LEU A 162 12.48 6.86 6.52
C LEU A 162 11.61 8.12 6.46
N PHE A 163 12.24 9.30 6.36
CA PHE A 163 11.53 10.57 6.26
C PHE A 163 10.66 10.61 5.01
N THR A 164 11.21 10.23 3.86
CA THR A 164 10.49 10.18 2.58
C THR A 164 9.30 9.21 2.65
N ALA A 165 9.48 8.03 3.23
CA ALA A 165 8.39 7.09 3.44
C ALA A 165 7.30 7.65 4.38
N GLY A 166 7.70 8.38 5.43
CA GLY A 166 6.80 9.08 6.35
C GLY A 166 5.97 10.17 5.68
N VAL A 167 6.61 11.03 4.89
CA VAL A 167 5.94 12.07 4.11
C VAL A 167 4.97 11.45 3.12
N LEU A 168 5.38 10.41 2.40
CA LEU A 168 4.50 9.71 1.46
C LEU A 168 3.30 9.07 2.15
N PHE A 169 3.49 8.42 3.30
CA PHE A 169 2.39 7.86 4.09
C PHE A 169 1.43 8.94 4.57
N SER A 170 1.95 10.05 5.08
CA SER A 170 1.13 11.18 5.54
C SER A 170 0.35 11.81 4.39
N LEU A 171 0.97 12.07 3.24
CA LEU A 171 0.29 12.61 2.06
C LEU A 171 -0.76 11.63 1.52
N TRP A 172 -0.44 10.34 1.48
CA TRP A 172 -1.35 9.31 0.99
C TRP A 172 -2.59 9.20 1.88
N THR A 173 -2.40 9.06 3.19
CA THR A 173 -3.51 9.00 4.15
C THR A 173 -4.34 10.29 4.13
N SER A 174 -3.70 11.46 4.14
CA SER A 174 -4.41 12.75 4.12
C SER A 174 -5.27 12.92 2.86
N THR A 175 -4.74 12.53 1.70
CA THR A 175 -5.48 12.60 0.43
C THR A 175 -6.67 11.64 0.44
N LEU A 176 -6.49 10.42 0.96
CA LEU A 176 -7.57 9.44 1.10
C LEU A 176 -8.69 9.98 2.01
N PHE A 177 -8.33 10.45 3.21
CA PHE A 177 -9.31 10.97 4.18
C PHE A 177 -10.01 12.22 3.68
N LEU A 178 -9.31 13.10 2.94
CA LEU A 178 -9.93 14.25 2.28
C LEU A 178 -10.96 13.81 1.24
N GLY A 179 -10.60 12.89 0.35
CA GLY A 179 -11.54 12.33 -0.62
C GLY A 179 -12.74 11.69 0.06
N TRP A 180 -12.50 10.94 1.14
CA TRP A 180 -13.55 10.26 1.89
C TRP A 180 -14.51 11.26 2.53
N PHE A 181 -13.99 12.30 3.17
CA PHE A 181 -14.80 13.38 3.71
C PHE A 181 -15.66 14.06 2.64
N LEU A 182 -15.10 14.31 1.45
CA LEU A 182 -15.82 14.93 0.35
C LEU A 182 -16.96 14.05 -0.18
N ILE A 183 -16.74 12.74 -0.35
CA ILE A 183 -17.75 11.86 -0.97
C ILE A 183 -18.94 11.59 -0.03
N LEU A 184 -18.74 11.64 1.30
CA LEU A 184 -19.77 11.32 2.29
C LEU A 184 -21.05 12.16 2.14
N LYS A 185 -20.98 13.33 1.50
CA LYS A 185 -22.16 14.14 1.19
C LYS A 185 -23.17 13.43 0.29
N TRP A 186 -22.71 12.53 -0.58
CA TRP A 186 -23.53 11.85 -1.59
C TRP A 186 -23.76 10.36 -1.28
N VAL A 187 -23.18 9.86 -0.19
CA VAL A 187 -23.29 8.46 0.21
C VAL A 187 -24.42 8.30 1.23
N PRO A 188 -25.29 7.27 1.11
CA PRO A 188 -26.32 6.99 2.09
C PRO A 188 -25.77 6.84 3.51
N LYS A 189 -26.54 7.32 4.50
CA LYS A 189 -26.16 7.17 5.91
C LYS A 189 -25.99 5.69 6.26
N GLY A 190 -24.86 5.33 6.87
CA GLY A 190 -24.53 3.95 7.24
C GLY A 190 -23.54 3.25 6.30
N GLN A 191 -23.26 3.80 5.12
CA GLN A 191 -22.33 3.21 4.13
C GLN A 191 -20.97 3.93 4.07
N ALA A 192 -20.57 4.57 5.18
CA ALA A 192 -19.31 5.32 5.23
C ALA A 192 -18.08 4.41 4.99
N LEU A 193 -18.13 3.16 5.48
CA LEU A 193 -17.05 2.19 5.28
C LEU A 193 -16.97 1.71 3.83
N ASP A 194 -18.11 1.54 3.17
CA ASP A 194 -18.19 1.18 1.75
C ASP A 194 -17.60 2.30 0.86
N ALA A 195 -17.88 3.56 1.22
CA ALA A 195 -17.24 4.70 0.55
C ALA A 195 -15.72 4.70 0.75
N LEU A 196 -15.24 4.42 1.96
CA LEU A 196 -13.80 4.31 2.22
C LEU A 196 -13.17 3.16 1.43
N PHE A 197 -13.87 2.03 1.29
CA PHE A 197 -13.45 0.89 0.49
C PHE A 197 -13.23 1.29 -0.97
N ASP A 198 -14.23 1.91 -1.58
CA ASP A 198 -14.18 2.30 -2.99
C ASP A 198 -13.13 3.39 -3.24
N LEU A 199 -12.96 4.34 -2.32
CA LEU A 199 -11.93 5.37 -2.44
C LEU A 199 -10.53 4.82 -2.27
N THR A 200 -10.33 3.90 -1.33
CA THR A 200 -9.05 3.20 -1.16
C THR A 200 -8.74 2.40 -2.42
N SER A 201 -9.74 1.71 -2.97
CA SER A 201 -9.62 0.97 -4.23
C SER A 201 -9.23 1.88 -5.39
N ALA A 202 -9.87 3.05 -5.52
CA ALA A 202 -9.55 4.02 -6.55
C ALA A 202 -8.14 4.62 -6.38
N MET A 203 -7.78 5.01 -5.16
CA MET A 203 -6.47 5.61 -4.86
C MET A 203 -5.32 4.60 -4.98
N SER A 204 -5.57 3.32 -4.72
CA SER A 204 -4.60 2.25 -4.95
C SER A 204 -4.68 1.63 -6.35
N ASN A 205 -5.56 2.14 -7.22
CA ASN A 205 -5.82 1.62 -8.56
C ASN A 205 -6.13 0.12 -8.58
N VAL A 206 -6.88 -0.37 -7.59
CA VAL A 206 -7.27 -1.77 -7.45
C VAL A 206 -8.42 -2.07 -8.39
N GLY A 207 -9.52 -1.31 -8.30
CA GLY A 207 -10.73 -1.52 -9.12
C GLY A 207 -11.81 -2.39 -8.48
N LEU A 208 -11.64 -2.82 -7.22
CA LEU A 208 -12.74 -3.42 -6.44
C LEU A 208 -13.76 -2.36 -6.04
N SER A 209 -15.04 -2.75 -5.96
CA SER A 209 -16.14 -1.88 -5.54
C SER A 209 -17.07 -2.64 -4.59
N SER A 210 -17.50 -1.95 -3.55
CA SER A 210 -18.53 -2.37 -2.59
C SER A 210 -19.94 -1.96 -3.01
N GLY A 211 -20.07 -1.22 -4.13
CA GLY A 211 -21.34 -0.77 -4.71
C GLY A 211 -21.54 0.75 -4.71
N ILE A 212 -20.62 1.53 -4.11
CA ILE A 212 -20.72 3.00 -4.09
C ILE A 212 -20.38 3.59 -5.45
N VAL A 213 -19.41 3.03 -6.17
CA VAL A 213 -19.07 3.42 -7.54
C VAL A 213 -20.02 2.73 -8.51
N HIS A 214 -20.93 3.52 -9.08
CA HIS A 214 -21.87 3.12 -10.14
C HIS A 214 -22.00 4.24 -11.20
N PRO A 215 -22.55 3.96 -12.39
CA PRO A 215 -22.66 4.96 -13.46
C PRO A 215 -23.44 6.24 -13.08
N ASP A 216 -24.39 6.12 -12.15
CA ASP A 216 -25.28 7.20 -11.72
C ASP A 216 -24.71 8.08 -10.60
N ILE A 217 -23.45 7.87 -10.17
CA ILE A 217 -22.86 8.77 -9.17
C ILE A 217 -22.82 10.22 -9.70
N PRO A 218 -23.01 11.22 -8.83
CA PRO A 218 -22.92 12.63 -9.22
C PRO A 218 -21.60 12.97 -9.92
N THR A 219 -21.64 13.92 -10.86
CA THR A 219 -20.47 14.36 -11.64
C THR A 219 -19.30 14.77 -10.73
N SER A 220 -19.58 15.42 -9.59
CA SER A 220 -18.58 15.76 -8.59
C SER A 220 -17.88 14.52 -8.00
N GLY A 221 -18.64 13.46 -7.73
CA GLY A 221 -18.10 12.17 -7.28
C GLY A 221 -17.18 11.55 -8.32
N LYS A 222 -17.57 11.57 -9.60
CA LYS A 222 -16.72 11.08 -10.71
C LYS A 222 -15.37 11.80 -10.72
N TRP A 223 -15.36 13.13 -10.58
CA TRP A 223 -14.12 13.90 -10.51
C TRP A 223 -13.22 13.50 -9.34
N ILE A 224 -13.80 13.30 -8.14
CA ILE A 224 -13.04 12.84 -6.96
C ILE A 224 -12.35 11.50 -7.26
N PHE A 225 -13.10 10.51 -7.76
CA PHE A 225 -12.54 9.20 -8.10
C PHE A 225 -11.48 9.27 -9.21
N MET A 226 -11.72 10.05 -10.27
CA MET A 226 -10.76 10.24 -11.36
C MET A 226 -9.44 10.86 -10.86
N THR A 227 -9.53 11.91 -10.04
CA THR A 227 -8.34 12.55 -9.46
C THR A 227 -7.60 11.60 -8.53
N LEU A 228 -8.30 10.81 -7.70
CA LEU A 228 -7.67 9.82 -6.82
C LEU A 228 -6.95 8.72 -7.61
N MET A 229 -7.56 8.18 -8.68
CA MET A 229 -6.93 7.18 -9.55
C MET A 229 -5.70 7.73 -10.27
N TRP A 230 -5.75 9.00 -10.69
CA TRP A 230 -4.63 9.67 -11.34
C TRP A 230 -3.46 9.89 -10.36
N LEU A 231 -3.75 10.39 -9.16
CA LEU A 231 -2.75 10.58 -8.09
C LEU A 231 -2.14 9.24 -7.63
N GLY A 232 -2.97 8.20 -7.52
CA GLY A 232 -2.54 6.86 -7.17
C GLY A 232 -1.55 6.28 -8.17
N ARG A 233 -1.80 6.48 -9.47
CA ARG A 233 -0.96 5.92 -10.54
C ARG A 233 0.35 6.67 -10.73
N LEU A 234 0.35 7.99 -10.62
CA LEU A 234 1.55 8.81 -10.79
C LEU A 234 2.47 8.84 -9.57
N GLU A 235 1.97 8.39 -8.42
CA GLU A 235 2.54 8.67 -7.11
C GLU A 235 2.39 10.16 -6.73
N ILE A 236 2.14 10.42 -5.45
CA ILE A 236 1.73 11.76 -4.99
C ILE A 236 2.85 12.79 -5.16
N ILE A 237 4.11 12.41 -4.90
CA ILE A 237 5.24 13.34 -5.06
C ILE A 237 5.42 13.77 -6.51
N PRO A 238 5.56 12.88 -7.51
CA PRO A 238 5.62 13.28 -8.92
C PRO A 238 4.44 14.14 -9.36
N ALA A 239 3.22 13.81 -8.93
CA ALA A 239 2.04 14.61 -9.25
C ALA A 239 2.13 16.04 -8.68
N LEU A 240 2.55 16.20 -7.43
CA LEU A 240 2.75 17.51 -6.80
C LEU A 240 3.88 18.30 -7.47
N VAL A 241 5.00 17.65 -7.79
CA VAL A 241 6.12 18.27 -8.51
C VAL A 241 5.65 18.78 -9.88
N LEU A 242 4.86 17.98 -10.61
CA LEU A 242 4.29 18.39 -11.89
C LEU A 242 3.37 19.61 -11.75
N LEU A 243 2.48 19.61 -10.76
CA LEU A 243 1.58 20.74 -10.50
C LEU A 243 2.33 22.03 -10.13
N LEU A 244 3.44 21.93 -9.40
CA LEU A 244 4.28 23.08 -9.03
C LEU A 244 5.14 23.58 -10.19
N THR A 245 5.64 22.68 -11.05
CA THR A 245 6.58 23.03 -12.12
C THR A 245 5.92 23.64 -13.36
N ILE A 246 4.69 23.24 -13.70
CA ILE A 246 3.94 23.81 -14.83
C ILE A 246 3.83 25.36 -14.76
N PRO A 247 3.30 25.97 -13.67
CA PRO A 247 3.17 27.43 -13.59
C PRO A 247 4.52 28.15 -13.57
N LEU A 248 5.54 27.57 -12.92
CA LEU A 248 6.91 28.12 -12.90
C LEU A 248 7.53 28.12 -14.30
N SER A 249 7.28 27.08 -15.10
CA SER A 249 7.78 26.98 -16.47
C SER A 249 7.11 27.97 -17.42
N LEU A 250 5.82 28.27 -17.21
CA LEU A 250 5.07 29.28 -17.96
C LEU A 250 5.57 30.69 -17.63
N ASN A 251 5.87 30.96 -16.35
CA ASN A 251 6.37 32.27 -15.92
C ASN A 251 7.81 32.54 -16.42
N ARG A 252 8.66 31.52 -16.52
CA ARG A 252 10.02 31.64 -17.11
C ARG A 252 10.03 31.97 -18.61
N ARG A 253 8.95 31.69 -19.34
CA ARG A 253 8.81 32.08 -20.75
C ARG A 253 8.24 33.49 -20.93
N ALA A 254 7.76 34.12 -19.86
CA ALA A 254 7.14 35.44 -19.89
C ALA A 254 8.10 36.59 -19.54
N THR A 255 9.32 36.28 -19.09
CA THR A 255 10.38 37.27 -18.88
C THR A 255 11.29 37.33 -20.12
N PRO A 256 11.36 38.48 -20.83
CA PRO A 256 12.23 38.66 -21.99
C PRO A 256 13.72 38.60 -21.64
#